data_AF-A0A359CXF8-F1
#
_entry.id   AF-A0A359CXF8-F1
#
_cell.length_a   1.000
_cell.length_b   1.000
_cell.length_c   1.000
_cell.angle_alpha   90.00
_cell.angle_beta   90.00
_cell.angle_gamma   90.00
#
_symmetry.space_group_name_H-M   'P 1'
#
loop_
_entity.id
_entity.type
_entity.pdbx_description
1 polymer ?
#
loop_
_entity_poly.entity_id
_entity_poly.type
_entity_poly.pdbx_seq_one_letter_code
_entity_poly.pdbx_strand_id
1 'polypeptide(L)'
;MTTAQRDAIATACSCTPATGLIIYNTDCQAINYFNGAAWITLGNTGSVATPGAITGSTTPCQNATGVPYSITAVTGATGYNWTVPSGATIATGQGTNSITVNFDATNGSVCVTAYNACGSSNASCSAIVLTTTPAQPSVITGTTPVCQGNNGVAYSVTNVGGVTYTWAYSGTGYTQASGGTTNAITANFSAAATSGTLTVTPSNACGNGTARTYAIVVSATPTTATAGSDINPACGVTTATLAGNNPGVGTGAWSVVSGTATITNSTLYNSGVTALAVPGTATLRWTISNAPCAASTDDVVITTTSCCGGTIAINHTIGVVAPETKSVNYGTVSSTLGGTGAKCWLTQNLGSSQQASSATDATDASAGWYWQFNRKKGYKVGPTPAWTITSISEASDWVAAQDPCTIELGAGWRIPTYNEWANADGEGWVNYTNTYNSVLKLHAAGYLDDSNGSLYNRGNDGYYWSSTQGGSANGSSLYFDSSNCFIDNSNDKAYGFSLRCLRD
;
A
#
# COMPACT_ATOMS: atom_id res chain seq x y z
N MET A 1 -94.17 15.27 39.08
CA MET A 1 -93.73 14.41 40.20
C MET A 1 -92.32 13.94 39.90
N THR A 2 -91.52 13.66 40.93
CA THR A 2 -90.15 13.15 40.74
C THR A 2 -90.16 11.73 40.17
N THR A 3 -89.03 11.28 39.65
CA THR A 3 -88.81 9.91 39.16
C THR A 3 -89.07 8.91 40.29
N ALA A 4 -88.59 9.19 41.50
CA ALA A 4 -88.85 8.37 42.67
C ALA A 4 -90.34 8.29 43.03
N GLN A 5 -91.06 9.42 42.93
CA GLN A 5 -92.51 9.45 43.16
C GLN A 5 -93.27 8.66 42.09
N ARG A 6 -92.86 8.74 40.82
CA ARG A 6 -93.42 7.91 39.74
C ARG A 6 -93.21 6.43 40.01
N ASP A 7 -91.98 6.03 40.31
CA ASP A 7 -91.62 4.62 40.48
C ASP A 7 -92.29 4.02 41.72
N ALA A 8 -92.52 4.84 42.75
CA ALA A 8 -93.30 4.49 43.94
C ALA A 8 -94.77 4.17 43.64
N ILE A 9 -95.36 4.65 42.52
CA ILE A 9 -96.75 4.31 42.14
C ILE A 9 -96.91 2.79 41.97
N ALA A 10 -95.89 2.11 41.45
CA ALA A 10 -95.91 0.66 41.28
C ALA A 10 -95.60 -0.10 42.58
N THR A 11 -94.80 0.47 43.49
CA THR A 11 -94.30 -0.22 44.69
C THR A 11 -95.16 0.01 45.95
N ALA A 12 -95.81 1.16 46.09
CA ALA A 12 -96.52 1.54 47.31
C ALA A 12 -97.89 0.86 47.47
N CYS A 13 -98.49 0.34 46.39
CA CYS A 13 -99.85 -0.22 46.41
C CYS A 13 -99.94 -1.71 46.09
N SER A 14 -98.84 -2.42 45.79
CA SER A 14 -98.90 -3.80 45.25
C SER A 14 -99.82 -3.92 44.02
N CYS A 15 -100.01 -2.81 43.30
CA CYS A 15 -100.92 -2.67 42.18
C CYS A 15 -100.11 -2.17 40.98
N THR A 16 -100.40 -2.68 39.79
CA THR A 16 -99.83 -2.12 38.56
C THR A 16 -100.49 -0.77 38.26
N PRO A 17 -99.73 0.25 37.83
CA PRO A 17 -100.32 1.50 37.37
C PRO A 17 -101.33 1.23 36.24
N ALA A 18 -102.40 2.03 36.16
CA ALA A 18 -103.40 1.85 35.10
C ALA A 18 -102.77 2.07 33.72
N THR A 19 -103.08 1.18 32.76
CA THR A 19 -102.70 1.35 31.36
C THR A 19 -103.24 2.69 30.85
N GLY A 20 -102.35 3.52 30.30
CA GLY A 20 -102.66 4.86 29.82
C GLY A 20 -102.46 5.99 30.84
N LEU A 21 -102.00 5.70 32.07
CA LEU A 21 -101.63 6.75 33.03
C LEU A 21 -100.51 7.61 32.47
N ILE A 22 -100.75 8.93 32.37
CA ILE A 22 -99.77 9.92 31.95
C ILE A 22 -99.40 10.80 33.14
N ILE A 23 -98.11 11.04 33.33
CA ILE A 23 -97.58 11.96 34.33
C ILE A 23 -96.52 12.86 33.70
N TYR A 24 -96.31 14.04 34.27
CA TYR A 24 -95.13 14.85 33.98
C TYR A 24 -94.05 14.57 35.04
N ASN A 25 -92.92 14.02 34.60
CA ASN A 25 -91.75 13.81 35.44
C ASN A 25 -90.94 15.10 35.49
N THR A 26 -90.90 15.71 36.67
CA THR A 26 -90.23 16.98 36.90
C THR A 26 -88.71 16.85 36.95
N ASP A 27 -88.18 15.67 37.28
CA ASP A 27 -86.73 15.44 37.29
C ASP A 27 -86.19 15.34 35.86
N CYS A 28 -86.97 14.72 34.97
CA CYS A 28 -86.57 14.45 33.59
C CYS A 28 -87.18 15.40 32.57
N GLN A 29 -87.98 16.36 33.03
CA GLN A 29 -88.73 17.30 32.20
C GLN A 29 -89.38 16.61 31.00
N ALA A 30 -90.06 15.50 31.30
CA ALA A 30 -90.56 14.56 30.30
C ALA A 30 -91.96 14.09 30.68
N ILE A 31 -92.73 13.73 29.66
CA ILE A 31 -94.01 13.06 29.87
C ILE A 31 -93.74 11.56 29.99
N ASN A 32 -94.13 10.94 31.09
CA ASN A 32 -94.12 9.48 31.21
C ASN A 32 -95.54 8.93 31.06
N TYR A 33 -95.73 7.92 30.21
CA TYR A 33 -96.99 7.19 30.12
C TYR A 33 -96.79 5.70 30.40
N PHE A 34 -97.69 5.07 31.14
CA PHE A 34 -97.61 3.63 31.44
C PHE A 34 -98.38 2.84 30.37
N ASN A 35 -97.72 1.92 29.67
CA ASN A 35 -98.36 1.17 28.57
C ASN A 35 -99.01 -0.16 29.01
N GLY A 36 -99.10 -0.40 30.32
CA GLY A 36 -99.59 -1.66 30.90
C GLY A 36 -98.48 -2.64 31.29
N ALA A 37 -97.25 -2.43 30.81
CA ALA A 37 -96.08 -3.23 31.18
C ALA A 37 -94.94 -2.39 31.75
N ALA A 38 -94.69 -1.20 31.19
CA ALA A 38 -93.60 -0.31 31.60
C ALA A 38 -93.98 1.16 31.42
N TRP A 39 -93.23 2.04 32.10
CA TRP A 39 -93.25 3.47 31.84
C TRP A 39 -92.49 3.78 30.54
N ILE A 40 -93.14 4.49 29.63
CA ILE A 40 -92.57 5.00 28.39
C ILE A 40 -92.37 6.51 28.52
N THR A 41 -91.23 7.02 28.09
CA THR A 41 -90.90 8.44 28.16
C THR A 41 -91.09 9.11 26.80
N LEU A 42 -91.87 10.19 26.76
CA LEU A 42 -92.11 11.04 25.58
C LEU A 42 -91.51 12.43 25.84
N GLY A 43 -90.66 12.91 24.94
CA GLY A 43 -90.07 14.25 25.01
C GLY A 43 -89.08 14.47 26.16
N ASN A 44 -88.06 13.61 26.30
CA ASN A 44 -87.06 13.67 27.37
C ASN A 44 -86.06 14.81 27.18
N THR A 45 -86.26 15.93 27.87
CA THR A 45 -85.32 17.08 27.85
C THR A 45 -84.39 17.13 29.07
N GLY A 46 -84.60 16.26 30.07
CA GLY A 46 -83.75 16.13 31.26
C GLY A 46 -82.63 15.08 31.16
N SER A 47 -82.43 14.50 29.97
CA SER A 47 -81.23 13.71 29.69
C SER A 47 -79.99 14.61 29.72
N VAL A 48 -78.87 14.07 30.16
CA VAL A 48 -77.61 14.82 30.21
C VAL A 48 -77.06 15.07 28.81
N ALA A 49 -76.41 16.22 28.65
CA ALA A 49 -75.76 16.58 27.41
C ALA A 49 -74.70 15.52 27.02
N THR A 50 -74.47 15.36 25.73
CA THR A 50 -73.36 14.53 25.23
C THR A 50 -72.05 15.03 25.83
N PRO A 51 -71.22 14.12 26.39
CA PRO A 51 -69.88 14.47 26.84
C PRO A 51 -69.08 15.25 25.80
N GLY A 52 -68.22 16.15 26.27
CA GLY A 52 -67.28 16.86 25.41
C GLY A 52 -66.23 15.95 24.76
N ALA A 53 -65.23 16.57 24.13
CA ALA A 53 -64.11 15.83 23.56
C ALA A 53 -63.34 15.07 24.64
N ILE A 54 -63.01 13.80 24.37
CA ILE A 54 -62.18 12.98 25.24
C ILE A 54 -60.74 13.49 25.16
N THR A 55 -60.14 13.79 26.32
CA THR A 55 -58.73 14.12 26.48
C THR A 55 -57.95 12.84 26.78
N GLY A 56 -56.98 12.49 25.94
CA GLY A 56 -56.12 11.31 26.08
C GLY A 56 -55.34 11.03 24.79
N SER A 57 -54.45 10.03 24.80
CA SER A 57 -53.65 9.69 23.62
C SER A 57 -54.53 9.02 22.55
N THR A 58 -54.44 9.47 21.29
CA THR A 58 -55.08 8.80 20.14
C THR A 58 -54.19 7.71 19.53
N THR A 59 -52.91 7.69 19.89
CA THR A 59 -51.91 6.72 19.38
C THR A 59 -51.09 6.09 20.51
N PRO A 60 -51.72 5.45 21.52
CA PRO A 60 -50.99 4.76 22.57
C PRO A 60 -50.25 3.54 22.01
N CYS A 61 -49.22 3.11 22.75
CA CYS A 61 -48.48 1.92 22.37
C CYS A 61 -49.33 0.66 22.53
N GLN A 62 -49.15 -0.29 21.61
CA GLN A 62 -49.75 -1.62 21.74
C GLN A 62 -49.34 -2.24 23.08
N ASN A 63 -50.28 -2.86 23.78
CA ASN A 63 -50.08 -3.45 25.11
C ASN A 63 -49.71 -2.45 26.24
N ALA A 64 -49.88 -1.13 26.02
CA ALA A 64 -49.66 -0.14 27.08
C ALA A 64 -50.70 -0.24 28.19
N THR A 65 -50.25 -0.18 29.44
CA THR A 65 -51.11 -0.24 30.63
C THR A 65 -51.25 1.13 31.29
N GLY A 66 -52.40 1.37 31.92
CA GLY A 66 -52.66 2.57 32.71
C GLY A 66 -52.77 3.88 31.90
N VAL A 67 -53.13 3.83 30.61
CA VAL A 67 -53.21 5.03 29.76
C VAL A 67 -54.42 5.88 30.16
N PRO A 68 -54.23 7.16 30.55
CA PRO A 68 -55.32 7.98 31.08
C PRO A 68 -56.21 8.57 29.97
N TYR A 69 -57.52 8.59 30.23
CA TYR A 69 -58.52 9.31 29.43
C TYR A 69 -59.48 10.05 30.35
N SER A 70 -59.93 11.23 29.94
CA SER A 70 -60.84 12.06 30.72
C SER A 70 -61.74 12.94 29.86
N ILE A 71 -62.82 13.43 30.45
CA ILE A 71 -63.66 14.50 29.91
C ILE A 71 -63.87 15.57 31.00
N THR A 72 -64.19 16.78 30.57
CA THR A 72 -64.81 17.75 31.47
C THR A 72 -66.14 17.19 31.97
N ALA A 73 -66.37 17.25 33.30
CA ALA A 73 -67.59 16.72 33.89
C ALA A 73 -68.83 17.39 33.30
N VAL A 74 -69.81 16.59 32.91
CA VAL A 74 -71.09 17.05 32.35
C VAL A 74 -72.00 17.49 33.48
N THR A 75 -72.48 18.73 33.43
CA THR A 75 -73.44 19.26 34.41
C THR A 75 -74.71 18.41 34.44
N GLY A 76 -75.13 17.98 35.64
CA GLY A 76 -76.32 17.15 35.83
C GLY A 76 -76.10 15.64 35.65
N ALA A 77 -74.90 15.19 35.31
CA ALA A 77 -74.54 13.77 35.26
C ALA A 77 -74.29 13.21 36.67
N THR A 78 -74.83 12.02 36.94
CA THR A 78 -74.59 11.29 38.20
C THR A 78 -73.60 10.15 38.01
N GLY A 79 -73.20 9.86 36.78
CA GLY A 79 -72.15 8.89 36.46
C GLY A 79 -71.85 8.84 34.96
N TYR A 80 -70.86 8.03 34.60
CA TYR A 80 -70.37 7.86 33.24
C TYR A 80 -70.14 6.40 32.91
N ASN A 81 -70.51 5.99 31.69
CA ASN A 81 -70.21 4.65 31.20
C ASN A 81 -69.19 4.74 30.08
N TRP A 82 -68.01 4.14 30.32
CA TRP A 82 -66.95 4.09 29.32
C TRP A 82 -66.93 2.74 28.60
N THR A 83 -66.58 2.77 27.31
CA THR A 83 -66.24 1.59 26.53
C THR A 83 -64.87 1.78 25.87
N VAL A 84 -64.17 0.68 25.65
CA VAL A 84 -62.80 0.64 25.12
C VAL A 84 -62.73 -0.32 23.93
N PRO A 85 -61.66 -0.29 23.10
CA PRO A 85 -61.49 -1.23 21.99
C PRO A 85 -61.60 -2.69 22.42
N SER A 86 -61.97 -3.56 21.47
CA SER A 86 -62.03 -5.01 21.74
C SER A 86 -60.67 -5.53 22.22
N GLY A 87 -60.67 -6.33 23.28
CA GLY A 87 -59.46 -6.85 23.94
C GLY A 87 -58.86 -5.91 25.00
N ALA A 88 -59.09 -4.59 24.90
CA ALA A 88 -58.65 -3.65 25.94
C ALA A 88 -59.54 -3.74 27.18
N THR A 89 -59.01 -3.33 28.34
CA THR A 89 -59.74 -3.29 29.61
C THR A 89 -59.64 -1.92 30.27
N ILE A 90 -60.70 -1.51 30.96
CA ILE A 90 -60.67 -0.32 31.82
C ILE A 90 -60.04 -0.75 33.14
N ALA A 91 -58.86 -0.22 33.45
CA ALA A 91 -58.11 -0.57 34.65
C ALA A 91 -58.71 0.10 35.90
N THR A 92 -59.06 1.38 35.81
CA THR A 92 -59.68 2.15 36.90
C THR A 92 -60.61 3.24 36.37
N GLY A 93 -61.51 3.75 37.23
CA GLY A 93 -62.27 4.97 37.00
C GLY A 93 -63.65 4.83 36.32
N GLN A 94 -64.09 3.60 36.04
CA GLN A 94 -65.44 3.35 35.51
C GLN A 94 -66.51 3.98 36.42
N GLY A 95 -67.53 4.61 35.83
CA GLY A 95 -68.51 5.40 36.58
C GLY A 95 -68.15 6.87 36.77
N THR A 96 -66.88 7.26 36.55
CA THR A 96 -66.38 8.63 36.76
C THR A 96 -66.02 9.34 35.46
N ASN A 97 -65.71 10.65 35.50
CA ASN A 97 -65.35 11.42 34.31
C ASN A 97 -63.90 11.19 33.83
N SER A 98 -63.17 10.25 34.44
CA SER A 98 -61.80 9.87 34.06
C SER A 98 -61.59 8.37 34.23
N ILE A 99 -60.87 7.75 33.30
CA ILE A 99 -60.49 6.33 33.35
C ILE A 99 -59.00 6.15 33.08
N THR A 100 -58.48 4.98 33.44
CA THR A 100 -57.23 4.47 32.85
C THR A 100 -57.52 3.18 32.07
N VAL A 101 -56.84 3.00 30.94
CA VAL A 101 -57.08 1.90 30.00
C VAL A 101 -55.81 1.07 29.86
N ASN A 102 -55.95 -0.24 29.93
CA ASN A 102 -54.95 -1.21 29.50
C ASN A 102 -55.28 -1.64 28.08
N PHE A 103 -54.46 -1.23 27.12
CA PHE A 103 -54.62 -1.61 25.72
C PHE A 103 -54.07 -3.01 25.46
N ASP A 104 -54.61 -3.64 24.42
CA ASP A 104 -54.14 -4.92 23.87
C ASP A 104 -53.64 -4.67 22.44
N ALA A 105 -53.96 -5.55 21.47
CA ALA A 105 -53.46 -5.50 20.10
C ALA A 105 -54.40 -4.83 19.07
N THR A 106 -55.66 -4.56 19.43
CA THR A 106 -56.70 -4.19 18.45
C THR A 106 -57.02 -2.69 18.46
N ASN A 107 -57.02 -2.08 17.27
CA ASN A 107 -57.50 -0.70 17.08
C ASN A 107 -59.00 -0.58 17.40
N GLY A 108 -59.47 0.61 17.73
CA GLY A 108 -60.89 0.81 18.02
C GLY A 108 -61.22 2.22 18.46
N SER A 109 -62.11 2.36 19.43
CA SER A 109 -62.45 3.67 20.01
C SER A 109 -62.60 3.57 21.51
N VAL A 110 -62.22 4.65 22.20
CA VAL A 110 -62.63 4.90 23.58
C VAL A 110 -63.88 5.78 23.50
N CYS A 111 -64.99 5.33 24.07
CA CYS A 111 -66.24 6.07 24.08
C CYS A 111 -66.74 6.30 25.50
N VAL A 112 -67.47 7.39 25.71
CA VAL A 112 -68.11 7.72 26.98
C VAL A 112 -69.53 8.21 26.75
N THR A 113 -70.46 7.68 27.54
CA THR A 113 -71.78 8.28 27.74
C THR A 113 -71.88 8.84 29.15
N ALA A 114 -72.52 9.99 29.32
CA ALA A 114 -72.94 10.47 30.62
C ALA A 114 -74.34 9.93 30.90
N TYR A 115 -74.66 9.65 32.16
CA TYR A 115 -76.01 9.25 32.54
C TYR A 115 -76.45 9.93 33.84
N ASN A 116 -77.76 10.06 33.98
CA ASN A 116 -78.44 10.39 35.22
C ASN A 116 -79.69 9.52 35.39
N ALA A 117 -80.52 9.81 36.39
CA ALA A 117 -81.78 9.09 36.63
C ALA A 117 -82.77 9.14 35.43
N CYS A 118 -82.57 10.08 34.49
CA CYS A 118 -83.45 10.33 33.36
C CYS A 118 -83.02 9.66 32.07
N GLY A 119 -81.81 9.08 32.03
CA GLY A 119 -81.30 8.34 30.90
C GLY A 119 -79.83 8.64 30.60
N SER A 120 -79.37 8.06 29.49
CA SER A 120 -78.01 8.23 28.98
C SER A 120 -77.99 9.22 27.82
N SER A 121 -76.89 9.97 27.71
CA SER A 121 -76.59 10.79 26.55
C SER A 121 -76.22 9.94 25.33
N ASN A 122 -76.09 10.58 24.16
CA ASN A 122 -75.28 10.02 23.07
C ASN A 122 -73.82 9.88 23.50
N ALA A 123 -73.10 8.96 22.88
CA ALA A 123 -71.68 8.74 23.16
C ALA A 123 -70.79 9.81 22.51
N SER A 124 -69.77 10.26 23.23
CA SER A 124 -68.58 10.89 22.66
C SER A 124 -67.53 9.81 22.45
N CYS A 125 -66.92 9.72 21.28
CA CYS A 125 -65.95 8.68 20.94
C CYS A 125 -64.66 9.30 20.39
N SER A 126 -63.52 8.77 20.81
CA SER A 126 -62.21 9.04 20.25
C SER A 126 -61.67 7.79 19.59
N ALA A 127 -61.32 7.88 18.30
CA ALA A 127 -60.69 6.78 17.57
C ALA A 127 -59.25 6.58 18.09
N ILE A 128 -58.91 5.31 18.36
CA ILE A 128 -57.59 4.90 18.85
C ILE A 128 -56.91 4.02 17.81
N VAL A 129 -55.71 4.42 17.41
CA VAL A 129 -54.84 3.65 16.51
C VAL A 129 -53.57 3.29 17.27
N LEU A 130 -53.41 2.01 17.60
CA LEU A 130 -52.28 1.54 18.38
C LEU A 130 -50.98 1.65 17.58
N THR A 131 -49.95 2.18 18.24
CA THR A 131 -48.59 2.24 17.67
C THR A 131 -47.81 1.03 18.13
N THR A 132 -47.19 0.32 17.20
CA THR A 132 -46.28 -0.80 17.51
C THR A 132 -44.84 -0.30 17.61
N THR A 133 -43.95 -1.14 18.15
CA THR A 133 -42.51 -0.94 17.94
C THR A 133 -42.21 -0.96 16.43
N PRO A 134 -41.10 -0.32 15.99
CA PRO A 134 -40.75 -0.30 14.58
C PRO A 134 -40.49 -1.72 14.05
N ALA A 135 -40.85 -1.95 12.79
CA ALA A 135 -40.47 -3.18 12.10
C ALA A 135 -38.94 -3.28 11.96
N GLN A 136 -38.44 -4.50 11.76
CA GLN A 136 -37.02 -4.74 11.51
C GLN A 136 -36.53 -3.90 10.31
N PRO A 137 -35.37 -3.22 10.37
CA PRO A 137 -34.89 -2.38 9.28
C PRO A 137 -34.65 -3.17 7.99
N SER A 138 -34.54 -2.47 6.85
CA SER A 138 -34.12 -3.07 5.57
C SER A 138 -32.73 -3.72 5.68
N VAL A 139 -32.28 -4.40 4.63
CA VAL A 139 -30.87 -4.83 4.53
C VAL A 139 -29.95 -3.62 4.67
N ILE A 140 -28.83 -3.82 5.37
CA ILE A 140 -27.79 -2.79 5.53
C ILE A 140 -26.98 -2.75 4.22
N THR A 141 -26.84 -1.58 3.64
CA THR A 141 -25.98 -1.32 2.48
C THR A 141 -24.69 -0.66 2.94
N GLY A 142 -23.54 -1.17 2.51
CA GLY A 142 -22.21 -0.63 2.83
C GLY A 142 -21.09 -1.51 2.26
N THR A 143 -19.84 -1.11 2.48
CA THR A 143 -18.66 -1.80 1.93
C THR A 143 -18.19 -2.94 2.84
N THR A 144 -17.85 -4.08 2.23
CA THR A 144 -17.13 -5.21 2.86
C THR A 144 -16.39 -6.02 1.76
N PRO A 145 -15.14 -6.47 1.97
CA PRO A 145 -14.26 -6.14 3.09
C PRO A 145 -13.85 -4.66 3.11
N VAL A 146 -13.49 -4.15 4.27
CA VAL A 146 -12.85 -2.84 4.46
C VAL A 146 -11.39 -3.04 4.89
N CYS A 147 -10.57 -1.99 4.80
CA CYS A 147 -9.18 -2.04 5.24
C CYS A 147 -8.99 -1.34 6.58
N GLN A 148 -8.05 -1.86 7.39
CA GLN A 148 -7.55 -1.15 8.56
C GLN A 148 -7.08 0.26 8.15
N GLY A 149 -7.47 1.27 8.93
CA GLY A 149 -7.21 2.68 8.64
C GLY A 149 -8.25 3.37 7.74
N ASN A 150 -9.24 2.67 7.19
CA ASN A 150 -10.29 3.31 6.39
C ASN A 150 -11.17 4.24 7.23
N ASN A 151 -11.36 5.47 6.76
CA ASN A 151 -12.21 6.47 7.40
C ASN A 151 -13.41 6.81 6.51
N GLY A 152 -14.56 7.11 7.13
CA GLY A 152 -15.75 7.60 6.45
C GLY A 152 -16.53 6.54 5.66
N VAL A 153 -16.40 5.25 5.99
CA VAL A 153 -17.11 4.18 5.27
C VAL A 153 -18.61 4.27 5.56
N ALA A 154 -19.42 4.43 4.51
CA ALA A 154 -20.86 4.63 4.64
C ALA A 154 -21.62 3.31 4.86
N TYR A 155 -22.56 3.32 5.80
CA TYR A 155 -23.54 2.25 6.03
C TYR A 155 -24.93 2.86 6.17
N SER A 156 -25.95 2.21 5.60
CA SER A 156 -27.32 2.73 5.67
C SER A 156 -28.40 1.66 5.57
N VAL A 157 -29.59 2.01 6.07
CA VAL A 157 -30.87 1.33 5.85
C VAL A 157 -31.89 2.33 5.30
N THR A 158 -32.99 1.84 4.74
CA THR A 158 -34.09 2.71 4.28
C THR A 158 -34.64 3.53 5.43
N ASN A 159 -34.74 4.84 5.22
CA ASN A 159 -35.30 5.76 6.20
C ASN A 159 -36.80 5.51 6.40
N VAL A 160 -37.23 5.36 7.65
CA VAL A 160 -38.64 5.27 8.04
C VAL A 160 -38.96 6.47 8.93
N GLY A 161 -39.93 7.29 8.53
CA GLY A 161 -40.29 8.50 9.29
C GLY A 161 -40.71 8.19 10.73
N GLY A 162 -40.24 8.99 11.68
CA GLY A 162 -40.52 8.82 13.11
C GLY A 162 -39.73 7.69 13.80
N VAL A 163 -38.84 7.01 13.07
CA VAL A 163 -37.96 5.97 13.63
C VAL A 163 -36.56 6.54 13.86
N THR A 164 -36.01 6.23 15.03
CA THR A 164 -34.62 6.50 15.42
C THR A 164 -33.81 5.21 15.31
N TYR A 165 -32.52 5.28 15.02
CA TYR A 165 -31.67 4.10 14.77
C TYR A 165 -30.44 4.13 15.65
N THR A 166 -30.20 3.04 16.38
CA THR A 166 -28.98 2.87 17.18
C THR A 166 -28.06 1.86 16.50
N TRP A 167 -26.83 2.28 16.22
CA TRP A 167 -25.81 1.46 15.58
C TRP A 167 -24.79 0.95 16.59
N ALA A 168 -24.43 -0.33 16.49
CA ALA A 168 -23.42 -0.97 17.33
C ALA A 168 -22.55 -1.90 16.48
N TYR A 169 -21.28 -2.03 16.83
CA TYR A 169 -20.33 -2.91 16.15
C TYR A 169 -19.64 -3.82 17.15
N SER A 170 -19.53 -5.12 16.82
CA SER A 170 -18.98 -6.10 17.75
C SER A 170 -17.45 -6.24 17.73
N GLY A 171 -16.78 -5.71 16.69
CA GLY A 171 -15.32 -5.73 16.58
C GLY A 171 -14.65 -4.55 17.30
N THR A 172 -13.33 -4.61 17.41
CA THR A 172 -12.50 -3.53 17.99
C THR A 172 -12.08 -2.52 16.93
N GLY A 173 -11.62 -1.33 17.37
CA GLY A 173 -11.07 -0.29 16.49
C GLY A 173 -12.11 0.41 15.61
N TYR A 174 -13.40 0.26 15.91
CA TYR A 174 -14.51 0.94 15.25
C TYR A 174 -14.86 2.23 15.98
N THR A 175 -15.13 3.28 15.21
CA THR A 175 -15.83 4.48 15.71
C THR A 175 -16.89 4.91 14.71
N GLN A 176 -18.07 5.26 15.22
CA GLN A 176 -19.08 5.90 14.41
C GLN A 176 -18.70 7.37 14.24
N ALA A 177 -18.35 7.76 13.01
CA ALA A 177 -17.83 9.09 12.70
C ALA A 177 -18.93 10.13 12.49
N SER A 178 -20.10 9.71 11.98
CA SER A 178 -21.24 10.61 11.76
C SER A 178 -22.58 9.86 11.77
N GLY A 179 -23.67 10.59 11.56
CA GLY A 179 -25.02 10.04 11.40
C GLY A 179 -25.76 9.79 12.72
N GLY A 180 -25.08 9.80 13.87
CA GLY A 180 -25.69 9.69 15.20
C GLY A 180 -26.78 8.61 15.26
N THR A 181 -28.02 9.04 15.47
CA THR A 181 -29.19 8.16 15.60
C THR A 181 -30.04 8.05 14.32
N THR A 182 -29.47 8.35 13.15
CA THR A 182 -30.17 8.34 11.85
C THR A 182 -30.04 7.00 11.11
N ASN A 183 -30.80 6.84 10.03
CA ASN A 183 -30.81 5.64 9.19
C ASN A 183 -29.51 5.42 8.38
N ALA A 184 -28.57 6.38 8.41
CA ALA A 184 -27.30 6.30 7.70
C ALA A 184 -26.16 6.83 8.57
N ILE A 185 -25.02 6.14 8.55
CA ILE A 185 -23.84 6.50 9.32
C ILE A 185 -22.60 6.42 8.45
N THR A 186 -21.52 7.07 8.90
CA THR A 186 -20.17 6.77 8.42
C THR A 186 -19.35 6.19 9.57
N ALA A 187 -18.52 5.19 9.27
CA ALA A 187 -17.68 4.51 10.24
C ALA A 187 -16.19 4.68 9.90
N ASN A 188 -15.37 4.78 10.93
CA ASN A 188 -13.91 4.72 10.82
C ASN A 188 -13.41 3.40 11.43
N PHE A 189 -12.49 2.75 10.74
CA PHE A 189 -11.79 1.54 11.17
C PHE A 189 -10.33 1.88 11.40
N SER A 190 -9.86 1.81 12.65
CA SER A 190 -8.49 2.12 13.00
C SER A 190 -7.48 1.12 12.41
N ALA A 191 -6.18 1.42 12.55
CA ALA A 191 -5.10 0.50 12.17
C ALA A 191 -5.13 -0.83 12.96
N ALA A 192 -5.82 -0.89 14.10
CA ALA A 192 -5.97 -2.08 14.93
C ALA A 192 -7.40 -2.68 14.84
N ALA A 193 -8.20 -2.24 13.86
CA ALA A 193 -9.57 -2.71 13.73
C ALA A 193 -9.65 -4.20 13.39
N THR A 194 -10.67 -4.85 13.93
CA THR A 194 -10.96 -6.29 13.71
C THR A 194 -12.31 -6.48 13.05
N SER A 195 -12.45 -7.59 12.33
CA SER A 195 -13.73 -8.02 11.75
C SER A 195 -14.81 -8.19 12.81
N GLY A 196 -16.06 -7.95 12.44
CA GLY A 196 -17.18 -7.96 13.38
C GLY A 196 -18.52 -7.74 12.69
N THR A 197 -19.57 -7.68 13.50
CA THR A 197 -20.95 -7.54 13.05
C THR A 197 -21.44 -6.13 13.37
N LEU A 198 -21.85 -5.40 12.33
CA LEU A 198 -22.59 -4.15 12.46
C LEU A 198 -24.06 -4.47 12.72
N THR A 199 -24.63 -3.86 13.75
CA THR A 199 -26.01 -4.05 14.20
C THR A 199 -26.73 -2.71 14.22
N VAL A 200 -27.92 -2.64 13.61
CA VAL A 200 -28.80 -1.47 13.68
C VAL A 200 -30.14 -1.85 14.30
N THR A 201 -30.49 -1.14 15.37
CA THR A 201 -31.72 -1.35 16.14
C THR A 201 -32.62 -0.13 15.97
N PRO A 202 -33.83 -0.27 15.38
CA PRO A 202 -34.75 0.84 15.26
C PRO A 202 -35.52 1.07 16.57
N SER A 203 -35.92 2.30 16.85
CA SER A 203 -36.71 2.65 18.03
C SER A 203 -37.69 3.78 17.75
N ASN A 204 -38.80 3.79 18.49
CA ASN A 204 -39.75 4.89 18.56
C ASN A 204 -40.23 5.05 20.01
N ALA A 205 -41.28 5.87 20.23
CA ALA A 205 -41.85 6.09 21.57
C ALA A 205 -42.35 4.80 22.26
N CYS A 206 -42.63 3.74 21.51
CA CYS A 206 -43.08 2.44 22.03
C CYS A 206 -41.95 1.45 22.32
N GLY A 207 -40.70 1.84 22.05
CA GLY A 207 -39.52 1.05 22.36
C GLY A 207 -38.76 0.57 21.12
N ASN A 208 -37.93 -0.45 21.33
CA ASN A 208 -37.02 -0.97 20.32
C ASN A 208 -37.69 -2.06 19.47
N GLY A 209 -37.53 -1.94 18.16
CA GLY A 209 -37.87 -3.00 17.22
C GLY A 209 -36.78 -4.08 17.14
N THR A 210 -37.01 -5.09 16.29
CA THR A 210 -36.01 -6.13 16.01
C THR A 210 -34.80 -5.54 15.28
N ALA A 211 -33.59 -5.89 15.70
CA ALA A 211 -32.37 -5.41 15.08
C ALA A 211 -32.07 -6.10 13.73
N ARG A 212 -31.31 -5.43 12.86
CA ARG A 212 -30.70 -5.99 11.64
C ARG A 212 -29.18 -6.04 11.81
N THR A 213 -28.54 -7.07 11.26
CA THR A 213 -27.09 -7.27 11.33
C THR A 213 -26.44 -7.34 9.95
N TYR A 214 -25.14 -7.03 9.89
CA TYR A 214 -24.29 -7.10 8.69
C TYR A 214 -22.85 -7.43 9.08
N ALA A 215 -22.30 -8.52 8.55
CA ALA A 215 -20.94 -8.95 8.85
C ALA A 215 -19.92 -8.17 7.99
N ILE A 216 -18.97 -7.51 8.66
CA ILE A 216 -17.92 -6.72 8.03
C ILE A 216 -16.59 -7.46 8.23
N VAL A 217 -15.92 -7.75 7.12
CA VAL A 217 -14.54 -8.25 7.13
C VAL A 217 -13.60 -7.06 7.11
N VAL A 218 -12.66 -7.00 8.06
CA VAL A 218 -11.60 -5.98 8.11
C VAL A 218 -10.28 -6.64 7.71
N SER A 219 -9.73 -6.24 6.57
CA SER A 219 -8.44 -6.69 6.06
C SER A 219 -7.31 -5.81 6.59
N ALA A 220 -6.20 -6.44 6.98
CA ALA A 220 -5.00 -5.72 7.39
C ALA A 220 -4.34 -4.99 6.21
N THR A 221 -3.72 -3.83 6.44
CA THR A 221 -2.90 -3.18 5.42
C THR A 221 -1.66 -4.04 5.14
N PRO A 222 -1.16 -4.08 3.89
CA PRO A 222 0.09 -4.78 3.60
C PRO A 222 1.24 -4.19 4.43
N THR A 223 2.26 -5.00 4.70
CA THR A 223 3.52 -4.48 5.26
C THR A 223 4.04 -3.34 4.39
N THR A 224 4.55 -2.26 4.99
CA THR A 224 5.18 -1.17 4.24
C THR A 224 6.38 -1.72 3.47
N ALA A 225 6.40 -1.52 2.16
CA ALA A 225 7.51 -1.94 1.32
C ALA A 225 8.76 -1.11 1.62
N THR A 226 9.91 -1.76 1.63
CA THR A 226 11.23 -1.14 1.65
C THR A 226 12.09 -1.92 0.67
N ALA A 227 12.57 -1.25 -0.38
CA ALA A 227 13.33 -1.86 -1.48
C ALA A 227 14.84 -2.00 -1.16
N GLY A 228 15.29 -1.36 -0.08
CA GLY A 228 16.69 -1.27 0.31
C GLY A 228 17.34 0.02 -0.19
N SER A 229 18.65 0.16 0.02
CA SER A 229 19.41 1.30 -0.50
C SER A 229 19.70 1.14 -2.00
N ASP A 230 19.89 2.27 -2.69
CA ASP A 230 20.35 2.30 -4.08
C ASP A 230 21.68 1.55 -4.25
N ILE A 231 21.83 0.91 -5.41
CA ILE A 231 22.93 -0.03 -5.68
C ILE A 231 23.84 0.55 -6.76
N ASN A 232 25.12 0.66 -6.43
CA ASN A 232 26.17 1.05 -7.38
C ASN A 232 27.19 -0.10 -7.47
N PRO A 233 26.97 -1.08 -8.37
CA PRO A 233 27.92 -2.17 -8.56
C PRO A 233 29.29 -1.64 -9.02
N ALA A 234 30.34 -2.45 -8.85
CA ALA A 234 31.64 -2.14 -9.47
C ALA A 234 31.48 -1.95 -10.99
N CYS A 235 32.40 -1.22 -11.61
CA CYS A 235 32.30 -0.94 -13.03
C CYS A 235 32.23 -2.24 -13.85
N GLY A 236 31.51 -2.23 -14.97
CA GLY A 236 31.39 -3.42 -15.82
C GLY A 236 30.46 -4.52 -15.29
N VAL A 237 30.05 -4.47 -14.02
CA VAL A 237 29.17 -5.49 -13.43
C VAL A 237 27.75 -5.36 -13.96
N THR A 238 27.22 -6.45 -14.49
CA THR A 238 25.87 -6.54 -15.08
C THR A 238 24.84 -7.21 -14.16
N THR A 239 25.18 -7.43 -12.89
CA THR A 239 24.36 -8.12 -11.90
C THR A 239 24.28 -7.36 -10.57
N ALA A 240 23.23 -7.61 -9.80
CA ALA A 240 23.04 -7.06 -8.45
C ALA A 240 22.16 -7.98 -7.60
N THR A 241 22.15 -7.78 -6.29
CA THR A 241 21.21 -8.45 -5.36
C THR A 241 20.30 -7.39 -4.75
N LEU A 242 18.99 -7.59 -4.87
CA LEU A 242 17.98 -6.72 -4.29
C LEU A 242 17.85 -6.98 -2.78
N ALA A 243 17.38 -5.98 -2.04
CA ALA A 243 17.32 -6.02 -0.59
C ALA A 243 15.93 -5.60 -0.07
N GLY A 244 14.89 -6.15 -0.69
CA GLY A 244 13.50 -5.90 -0.30
C GLY A 244 13.23 -6.46 1.09
N ASN A 245 12.29 -5.89 1.84
CA ASN A 245 11.89 -6.47 3.11
C ASN A 245 10.98 -7.69 2.94
N ASN A 246 11.14 -8.71 3.79
CA ASN A 246 10.24 -9.87 3.83
C ASN A 246 8.84 -9.45 4.35
N PRO A 247 7.76 -9.65 3.60
CA PRO A 247 6.42 -9.23 4.03
C PRO A 247 5.94 -10.01 5.26
N GLY A 248 5.42 -9.29 6.26
CA GLY A 248 4.69 -9.91 7.38
C GLY A 248 3.19 -10.08 7.06
N VAL A 249 2.61 -9.13 6.32
CA VAL A 249 1.23 -9.14 5.83
C VAL A 249 1.24 -8.87 4.33
N GLY A 250 0.55 -9.72 3.56
CA GLY A 250 0.47 -9.63 2.10
C GLY A 250 1.56 -10.43 1.39
N THR A 251 1.67 -10.23 0.08
CA THR A 251 2.67 -10.88 -0.79
C THR A 251 3.51 -9.83 -1.50
N GLY A 252 4.82 -10.07 -1.57
CA GLY A 252 5.79 -9.17 -2.19
C GLY A 252 6.14 -9.58 -3.61
N ALA A 253 6.31 -8.61 -4.51
CA ALA A 253 6.80 -8.83 -5.86
C ALA A 253 7.65 -7.66 -6.38
N TRP A 254 8.75 -8.00 -7.05
CA TRP A 254 9.61 -7.08 -7.78
C TRP A 254 9.12 -6.88 -9.21
N SER A 255 9.27 -5.66 -9.72
CA SER A 255 9.03 -5.31 -11.11
C SER A 255 10.05 -4.30 -11.61
N VAL A 256 10.31 -4.28 -12.92
CA VAL A 256 11.16 -3.27 -13.56
C VAL A 256 10.28 -2.07 -13.91
N VAL A 257 10.59 -0.90 -13.34
CA VAL A 257 9.89 0.36 -13.63
C VAL A 257 10.49 1.01 -14.88
N SER A 258 11.82 1.01 -14.98
CA SER A 258 12.55 1.55 -16.12
C SER A 258 13.96 0.95 -16.25
N GLY A 259 14.56 1.09 -17.43
CA GLY A 259 15.89 0.56 -17.74
C GLY A 259 15.90 -0.93 -18.09
N THR A 260 17.11 -1.46 -18.35
CA THR A 260 17.32 -2.87 -18.69
C THR A 260 17.74 -3.65 -17.44
N ALA A 261 16.92 -4.61 -17.03
CA ALA A 261 17.19 -5.52 -15.92
C ALA A 261 16.35 -6.79 -16.09
N THR A 262 16.89 -7.93 -15.66
CA THR A 262 16.15 -9.20 -15.57
C THR A 262 16.14 -9.67 -14.12
N ILE A 263 14.96 -9.72 -13.50
CA ILE A 263 14.81 -10.19 -12.12
C ILE A 263 14.78 -11.72 -12.12
N THR A 264 15.66 -12.36 -11.34
CA THR A 264 15.80 -13.82 -11.33
C THR A 264 14.59 -14.53 -10.71
N ASN A 265 14.05 -13.99 -9.62
CA ASN A 265 12.81 -14.46 -8.98
C ASN A 265 12.03 -13.27 -8.45
N SER A 266 10.94 -12.88 -9.11
CA SER A 266 10.21 -11.67 -8.76
C SER A 266 9.56 -11.71 -7.38
N THR A 267 9.23 -12.89 -6.83
CA THR A 267 8.54 -13.00 -5.54
C THR A 267 9.48 -13.11 -4.33
N LEU A 268 10.78 -13.28 -4.57
CA LEU A 268 11.78 -13.37 -3.51
C LEU A 268 12.26 -11.95 -3.13
N TYR A 269 12.14 -11.58 -1.86
CA TYR A 269 12.49 -10.23 -1.40
C TYR A 269 13.97 -9.87 -1.65
N ASN A 270 14.88 -10.83 -1.53
CA ASN A 270 16.31 -10.71 -1.79
C ASN A 270 16.74 -11.34 -3.12
N SER A 271 15.96 -11.09 -4.18
CA SER A 271 16.21 -11.63 -5.51
C SER A 271 17.52 -11.12 -6.14
N GLY A 272 18.10 -11.91 -7.03
CA GLY A 272 19.14 -11.44 -7.94
C GLY A 272 18.56 -10.69 -9.13
N VAL A 273 19.38 -9.81 -9.72
CA VAL A 273 19.13 -9.13 -10.99
C VAL A 273 20.31 -9.36 -11.92
N THR A 274 20.02 -9.58 -13.20
CA THR A 274 21.01 -9.77 -14.26
C THR A 274 20.70 -8.89 -15.46
N ALA A 275 21.56 -8.95 -16.49
CA ALA A 275 21.41 -8.22 -17.76
C ALA A 275 21.25 -6.69 -17.57
N LEU A 276 21.91 -6.12 -16.56
CA LEU A 276 21.98 -4.66 -16.42
C LEU A 276 22.75 -4.07 -17.61
N ALA A 277 22.20 -3.01 -18.21
CA ALA A 277 22.94 -2.22 -19.19
C ALA A 277 24.18 -1.59 -18.54
N VAL A 278 25.30 -1.48 -19.26
CA VAL A 278 26.54 -0.85 -18.76
C VAL A 278 27.14 0.06 -19.85
N PRO A 279 27.31 1.38 -19.59
CA PRO A 279 26.77 2.11 -18.45
C PRO A 279 25.24 2.23 -18.54
N GLY A 280 24.56 2.41 -17.41
CA GLY A 280 23.11 2.58 -17.40
C GLY A 280 22.52 2.74 -16.02
N THR A 281 21.23 3.04 -16.00
CA THR A 281 20.41 3.11 -14.78
C THR A 281 19.18 2.22 -14.96
N ALA A 282 18.85 1.43 -13.95
CA ALA A 282 17.60 0.68 -13.88
C ALA A 282 16.88 1.01 -12.57
N THR A 283 15.56 1.18 -12.64
CA THR A 283 14.72 1.39 -11.45
C THR A 283 13.81 0.18 -11.28
N LEU A 284 13.89 -0.45 -10.12
CA LEU A 284 13.09 -1.61 -9.78
C LEU A 284 12.19 -1.29 -8.59
N ARG A 285 10.97 -1.81 -8.60
CA ARG A 285 9.95 -1.56 -7.59
C ARG A 285 9.64 -2.81 -6.80
N TRP A 286 9.73 -2.73 -5.48
CA TRP A 286 9.19 -3.71 -4.55
C TRP A 286 7.75 -3.35 -4.21
N THR A 287 6.80 -4.24 -4.52
CA THR A 287 5.37 -4.04 -4.24
C THR A 287 4.89 -5.10 -3.26
N ILE A 288 4.31 -4.71 -2.12
CA ILE A 288 3.64 -5.62 -1.19
C ILE A 288 2.13 -5.43 -1.26
N SER A 289 1.40 -6.47 -1.65
CA SER A 289 -0.04 -6.44 -1.90
C SER A 289 -0.83 -7.26 -0.88
N ASN A 290 -1.96 -6.72 -0.40
CA ASN A 290 -2.93 -7.46 0.40
C ASN A 290 -4.35 -7.01 0.06
N ALA A 291 -4.92 -7.53 -1.04
CA ALA A 291 -6.23 -7.11 -1.53
C ALA A 291 -7.33 -7.33 -0.47
N PRO A 292 -8.32 -6.41 -0.34
CA PRO A 292 -8.57 -5.25 -1.20
C PRO A 292 -7.79 -3.99 -0.81
N CYS A 293 -6.86 -4.07 0.14
CA CYS A 293 -6.10 -2.90 0.59
C CYS A 293 -5.09 -2.46 -0.45
N ALA A 294 -4.93 -1.14 -0.56
CA ALA A 294 -3.94 -0.55 -1.45
C ALA A 294 -2.55 -1.14 -1.16
N ALA A 295 -1.85 -1.55 -2.21
CA ALA A 295 -0.50 -2.07 -2.11
C ALA A 295 0.45 -0.97 -1.60
N SER A 296 1.48 -1.37 -0.87
CA SER A 296 2.61 -0.50 -0.56
C SER A 296 3.72 -0.73 -1.59
N THR A 297 4.47 0.32 -1.91
CA THR A 297 5.55 0.24 -2.91
C THR A 297 6.75 1.05 -2.46
N ASP A 298 7.94 0.58 -2.82
CA ASP A 298 9.19 1.33 -2.70
C ASP A 298 10.11 0.98 -3.88
N ASP A 299 10.96 1.92 -4.29
CA ASP A 299 11.80 1.80 -5.49
C ASP A 299 13.28 1.77 -5.09
N VAL A 300 14.08 1.00 -5.84
CA VAL A 300 15.54 1.00 -5.76
C VAL A 300 16.12 1.35 -7.13
N VAL A 301 17.13 2.21 -7.13
CA VAL A 301 17.88 2.58 -8.34
C VAL A 301 19.20 1.84 -8.37
N ILE A 302 19.47 1.19 -9.51
CA ILE A 302 20.74 0.53 -9.79
C ILE A 302 21.47 1.36 -10.84
N THR A 303 22.65 1.90 -10.49
CA THR A 303 23.49 2.67 -11.41
C THR A 303 24.75 1.90 -11.72
N THR A 304 24.93 1.54 -12.99
CA THR A 304 26.12 0.85 -13.48
C THR A 304 26.99 1.82 -14.28
N THR A 305 28.31 1.67 -14.13
CA THR A 305 29.29 2.47 -14.87
C THR A 305 30.16 1.57 -15.73
N SER A 306 30.54 2.04 -16.91
CA SER A 306 31.56 1.35 -17.72
C SER A 306 32.94 1.51 -17.09
N CYS A 307 33.75 0.44 -17.11
CA CYS A 307 35.15 0.54 -16.70
C CYS A 307 35.99 1.39 -17.66
N CYS A 308 35.56 1.48 -18.93
CA CYS A 308 36.24 2.22 -20.00
C CYS A 308 35.31 3.18 -20.74
N GLY A 309 35.83 4.34 -21.13
CA GLY A 309 35.19 5.23 -22.10
C GLY A 309 36.03 5.22 -23.37
N GLY A 310 35.49 4.67 -24.47
CA GLY A 310 36.07 4.60 -25.82
C GLY A 310 37.55 4.97 -25.97
N THR A 311 37.88 6.25 -26.04
CA THR A 311 39.26 6.75 -26.07
C THR A 311 39.58 7.71 -24.92
N ILE A 312 40.80 7.66 -24.41
CA ILE A 312 41.35 8.65 -23.47
C ILE A 312 42.40 9.51 -24.19
N ALA A 313 42.31 10.83 -24.05
CA ALA A 313 43.27 11.77 -24.63
C ALA A 313 44.30 12.17 -23.58
N ILE A 314 45.58 11.94 -23.87
CA ILE A 314 46.70 12.23 -22.96
C ILE A 314 47.72 13.10 -23.68
N ASN A 315 48.12 14.20 -23.04
CA ASN A 315 49.18 15.08 -23.51
C ASN A 315 50.47 14.75 -22.75
N HIS A 316 51.33 13.93 -23.34
CA HIS A 316 52.63 13.63 -22.78
C HIS A 316 53.59 14.81 -22.97
N THR A 317 54.35 15.12 -21.93
CA THR A 317 55.37 16.17 -21.96
C THR A 317 56.74 15.52 -21.79
N ILE A 318 57.68 15.86 -22.68
CA ILE A 318 59.06 15.35 -22.58
C ILE A 318 59.65 15.56 -21.19
N GLY A 319 60.29 14.54 -20.64
CA GLY A 319 60.91 14.64 -19.34
C GLY A 319 61.47 13.31 -18.84
N VAL A 320 61.21 13.04 -17.57
CA VAL A 320 61.78 11.86 -16.88
C VAL A 320 61.01 10.58 -17.20
N VAL A 321 59.78 10.68 -17.74
CA VAL A 321 58.93 9.52 -18.04
C VAL A 321 58.70 9.39 -19.54
N ALA A 322 57.99 10.33 -20.17
CA ALA A 322 57.91 10.41 -21.61
C ALA A 322 59.23 10.87 -22.28
N PRO A 323 59.76 10.13 -23.29
CA PRO A 323 60.96 10.51 -24.05
C PRO A 323 60.72 11.62 -25.08
N GLU A 324 59.48 12.04 -25.31
CA GLU A 324 59.09 13.09 -26.24
C GLU A 324 57.74 13.72 -25.87
N THR A 325 57.50 14.95 -26.32
CA THR A 325 56.20 15.62 -26.16
C THR A 325 55.27 15.19 -27.28
N LYS A 326 54.12 14.62 -26.94
CA LYS A 326 53.08 14.29 -27.92
C LYS A 326 51.70 14.10 -27.29
N SER A 327 50.67 14.39 -28.09
CA SER A 327 49.28 14.08 -27.75
C SER A 327 48.90 12.72 -28.33
N VAL A 328 48.33 11.85 -27.50
CA VAL A 328 47.88 10.52 -27.92
C VAL A 328 46.44 10.31 -27.48
N ASN A 329 45.62 9.81 -28.40
CA ASN A 329 44.29 9.29 -28.09
C ASN A 329 44.39 7.77 -27.97
N TYR A 330 44.45 7.27 -26.74
CA TYR A 330 44.49 5.83 -26.50
C TYR A 330 43.09 5.26 -26.56
N GLY A 331 42.87 4.24 -27.40
CA GLY A 331 41.67 3.43 -27.29
C GLY A 331 41.68 2.60 -26.00
N THR A 332 40.52 2.42 -25.38
CA THR A 332 40.33 1.62 -24.16
C THR A 332 39.28 0.54 -24.37
N VAL A 333 39.45 -0.60 -23.72
CA VAL A 333 38.50 -1.73 -23.80
C VAL A 333 38.31 -2.38 -22.45
N SER A 334 37.06 -2.68 -22.11
CA SER A 334 36.70 -3.41 -20.90
C SER A 334 36.88 -4.90 -21.16
N SER A 335 37.66 -5.60 -20.33
CA SER A 335 37.98 -7.00 -20.56
C SER A 335 38.23 -7.78 -19.27
N THR A 336 37.83 -9.05 -19.25
CA THR A 336 38.09 -10.01 -18.15
C THR A 336 39.38 -10.80 -18.33
N LEU A 337 40.20 -10.50 -19.35
CA LEU A 337 41.47 -11.20 -19.61
C LEU A 337 42.42 -11.20 -18.39
N GLY A 338 42.34 -10.19 -17.52
CA GLY A 338 43.16 -10.13 -16.29
C GLY A 338 42.70 -11.07 -15.17
N GLY A 339 41.57 -11.77 -15.32
CA GLY A 339 40.97 -12.63 -14.30
C GLY A 339 39.61 -12.11 -13.81
N THR A 340 39.35 -12.22 -12.51
CA THR A 340 38.03 -11.91 -11.93
C THR A 340 37.70 -10.41 -12.00
N GLY A 341 36.59 -10.09 -12.68
CA GLY A 341 36.10 -8.72 -12.84
C GLY A 341 36.65 -8.05 -14.11
N ALA A 342 35.83 -7.25 -14.76
CA ALA A 342 36.26 -6.51 -15.95
C ALA A 342 37.23 -5.39 -15.54
N LYS A 343 38.35 -5.29 -16.26
CA LYS A 343 39.35 -4.23 -16.10
C LYS A 343 39.38 -3.37 -17.34
N CYS A 344 39.80 -2.11 -17.18
CA CYS A 344 39.94 -1.22 -18.32
C CYS A 344 41.35 -1.27 -18.90
N TRP A 345 41.51 -1.79 -20.10
CA TRP A 345 42.81 -1.94 -20.76
C TRP A 345 43.00 -0.90 -21.84
N LEU A 346 44.25 -0.46 -22.04
CA LEU A 346 44.60 0.20 -23.28
C LEU A 346 44.57 -0.80 -24.45
N THR A 347 44.12 -0.33 -25.60
CA THR A 347 44.11 -1.11 -26.85
C THR A 347 45.32 -0.80 -27.74
N GLN A 348 46.26 0.00 -27.24
CA GLN A 348 47.56 0.26 -27.84
C GLN A 348 48.64 0.42 -26.75
N ASN A 349 49.92 0.35 -27.12
CA ASN A 349 51.04 0.45 -26.18
C ASN A 349 51.14 1.86 -25.60
N LEU A 350 51.63 2.02 -24.36
CA LEU A 350 51.91 3.34 -23.83
C LEU A 350 52.93 4.05 -24.73
N GLY A 351 52.63 5.29 -25.11
CA GLY A 351 53.42 6.06 -26.05
C GLY A 351 53.21 5.68 -27.52
N SER A 352 52.30 4.78 -27.89
CA SER A 352 51.99 4.54 -29.32
C SER A 352 51.02 5.59 -29.85
N SER A 353 51.25 6.10 -31.06
CA SER A 353 50.35 7.09 -31.70
C SER A 353 49.14 6.45 -32.37
N GLN A 354 49.16 5.12 -32.57
CA GLN A 354 48.03 4.35 -33.09
C GLN A 354 47.97 2.97 -32.47
N GLN A 355 46.78 2.36 -32.49
CA GLN A 355 46.65 0.91 -32.34
C GLN A 355 47.35 0.20 -33.51
N ALA A 356 48.02 -0.91 -33.22
CA ALA A 356 48.66 -1.73 -34.24
C ALA A 356 47.66 -2.19 -35.31
N SER A 357 48.10 -2.14 -36.57
CA SER A 357 47.28 -2.52 -37.73
C SER A 357 47.36 -4.01 -38.09
N SER A 358 48.36 -4.72 -37.56
CA SER A 358 48.55 -6.17 -37.68
C SER A 358 49.36 -6.71 -36.50
N ALA A 359 49.40 -8.04 -36.35
CA ALA A 359 50.22 -8.71 -35.34
C ALA A 359 51.72 -8.42 -35.48
N THR A 360 52.18 -8.04 -36.67
CA THR A 360 53.57 -7.79 -37.03
C THR A 360 53.82 -6.33 -37.43
N ASP A 361 52.94 -5.40 -37.02
CA ASP A 361 53.07 -3.96 -37.32
C ASP A 361 54.34 -3.38 -36.69
N ALA A 362 55.40 -3.31 -37.48
CA ALA A 362 56.73 -2.88 -37.05
C ALA A 362 56.93 -1.35 -37.06
N THR A 363 55.85 -0.55 -37.12
CA THR A 363 55.96 0.91 -37.23
C THR A 363 56.25 1.60 -35.88
N ASP A 364 56.91 2.75 -35.93
CA ASP A 364 57.07 3.67 -34.78
C ASP A 364 55.75 4.11 -34.17
N ALA A 365 54.73 4.24 -35.00
CA ALA A 365 53.41 4.64 -34.55
C ALA A 365 52.73 3.57 -33.67
N SER A 366 52.93 2.27 -33.93
CA SER A 366 52.27 1.16 -33.22
C SER A 366 53.01 0.71 -31.96
N ALA A 367 54.35 0.65 -31.99
CA ALA A 367 55.13 0.05 -30.90
C ALA A 367 55.13 0.90 -29.63
N GLY A 368 55.12 2.23 -29.78
CA GLY A 368 55.20 3.16 -28.67
C GLY A 368 56.60 3.28 -28.09
N TRP A 369 56.69 3.39 -26.76
CA TRP A 369 57.97 3.52 -26.07
C TRP A 369 58.34 2.23 -25.33
N TYR A 370 59.58 2.17 -24.88
CA TYR A 370 60.15 1.02 -24.16
C TYR A 370 60.63 1.46 -22.79
N TRP A 371 60.52 0.58 -21.81
CA TRP A 371 60.92 0.84 -20.43
C TRP A 371 61.79 -0.28 -19.91
N GLN A 372 62.80 0.10 -19.13
CA GLN A 372 63.55 -0.84 -18.31
C GLN A 372 62.73 -1.15 -17.04
N PHE A 373 62.90 -2.34 -16.49
CA PHE A 373 62.06 -2.80 -15.38
C PHE A 373 62.21 -1.90 -14.15
N ASN A 374 61.07 -1.51 -13.56
CA ASN A 374 60.98 -0.61 -12.41
C ASN A 374 61.74 0.71 -12.59
N ARG A 375 61.72 1.24 -13.83
CA ARG A 375 62.25 2.56 -14.18
C ARG A 375 61.20 3.37 -14.90
N LYS A 376 60.94 4.57 -14.40
CA LYS A 376 59.99 5.48 -15.05
C LYS A 376 60.47 6.03 -16.40
N LYS A 377 61.78 6.04 -16.65
CA LYS A 377 62.36 6.61 -17.88
C LYS A 377 62.02 5.78 -19.10
N GLY A 378 61.21 6.34 -20.00
CA GLY A 378 60.89 5.76 -21.28
C GLY A 378 61.97 6.03 -22.32
N TYR A 379 62.07 5.12 -23.29
CA TYR A 379 63.01 5.17 -24.41
C TYR A 379 62.24 5.03 -25.72
N LYS A 380 62.75 5.66 -26.77
CA LYS A 380 62.31 5.48 -28.15
C LYS A 380 63.51 5.09 -29.01
N VAL A 381 63.24 4.51 -30.18
CA VAL A 381 64.28 4.14 -31.14
C VAL A 381 64.99 5.41 -31.61
N GLY A 382 66.29 5.53 -31.34
CA GLY A 382 67.10 6.70 -31.67
C GLY A 382 68.17 7.04 -30.60
N PRO A 383 68.99 8.07 -30.82
CA PRO A 383 70.12 8.38 -29.94
C PRO A 383 69.74 9.05 -28.61
N THR A 384 68.46 9.44 -28.43
CA THR A 384 68.00 10.19 -27.26
C THR A 384 66.65 9.69 -26.76
N PRO A 385 66.49 9.41 -25.46
CA PRO A 385 67.50 9.53 -24.40
C PRO A 385 68.59 8.43 -24.50
N ALA A 386 69.82 8.77 -24.10
CA ALA A 386 70.93 7.82 -24.12
C ALA A 386 70.65 6.61 -23.20
N TRP A 387 71.03 5.42 -23.67
CA TRP A 387 70.98 4.18 -22.89
C TRP A 387 72.13 4.13 -21.90
N THR A 388 71.83 4.25 -20.60
CA THR A 388 72.88 4.39 -19.56
C THR A 388 72.83 3.34 -18.46
N ILE A 389 71.73 2.59 -18.35
CA ILE A 389 71.56 1.54 -17.35
C ILE A 389 71.71 0.21 -18.08
N THR A 390 72.75 -0.55 -17.76
CA THR A 390 73.05 -1.83 -18.41
C THR A 390 72.94 -3.01 -17.44
N SER A 391 72.52 -2.76 -16.19
CA SER A 391 72.21 -3.80 -15.21
C SER A 391 71.28 -3.25 -14.13
N ILE A 392 70.36 -4.09 -13.67
CA ILE A 392 69.40 -3.78 -12.60
C ILE A 392 69.26 -5.01 -11.72
N SER A 393 69.57 -4.89 -10.42
CA SER A 393 69.56 -6.04 -9.49
C SER A 393 68.74 -5.80 -8.23
N GLU A 394 67.88 -4.77 -8.17
CA GLU A 394 67.06 -4.53 -7.00
C GLU A 394 65.91 -5.53 -6.91
N ALA A 395 65.75 -6.15 -5.75
CA ALA A 395 64.69 -7.12 -5.47
C ALA A 395 63.33 -6.45 -5.15
N SER A 396 62.81 -5.68 -6.09
CA SER A 396 61.49 -5.03 -5.98
C SER A 396 60.66 -5.25 -7.23
N ASP A 397 59.35 -5.45 -7.02
CA ASP A 397 58.32 -5.25 -8.05
C ASP A 397 58.28 -3.77 -8.48
N TRP A 398 57.54 -3.46 -9.55
CA TRP A 398 57.25 -2.09 -9.92
C TRP A 398 56.49 -1.40 -8.79
N VAL A 399 57.04 -0.28 -8.33
CA VAL A 399 56.35 0.59 -7.36
C VAL A 399 55.62 1.70 -8.10
N ALA A 400 54.50 2.18 -7.56
CA ALA A 400 53.67 3.20 -8.20
C ALA A 400 54.45 4.49 -8.56
N ALA A 401 55.47 4.85 -7.77
CA ALA A 401 56.34 6.01 -8.05
C ALA A 401 57.26 5.83 -9.27
N GLN A 402 57.40 4.60 -9.77
CA GLN A 402 58.15 4.27 -10.97
C GLN A 402 57.25 3.78 -12.12
N ASP A 403 55.97 3.49 -11.88
CA ASP A 403 55.01 2.99 -12.87
C ASP A 403 54.62 4.09 -13.90
N PRO A 404 55.02 3.98 -15.18
CA PRO A 404 54.72 4.96 -16.22
C PRO A 404 53.23 5.01 -16.55
N CYS A 405 52.51 3.90 -16.41
CA CYS A 405 51.06 3.88 -16.59
C CYS A 405 50.38 4.75 -15.53
N THR A 406 50.79 4.63 -14.26
CA THR A 406 50.27 5.48 -13.18
C THR A 406 50.63 6.95 -13.38
N ILE A 407 51.88 7.22 -13.75
CA ILE A 407 52.39 8.60 -13.86
C ILE A 407 51.79 9.32 -15.07
N GLU A 408 51.71 8.67 -16.24
CA GLU A 408 51.30 9.31 -17.49
C GLU A 408 49.77 9.31 -17.70
N LEU A 409 49.05 8.30 -17.19
CA LEU A 409 47.61 8.15 -17.43
C LEU A 409 46.76 8.56 -16.22
N GLY A 410 47.39 8.76 -15.05
CA GLY A 410 46.74 9.19 -13.82
C GLY A 410 46.22 8.04 -12.94
N ALA A 411 45.52 8.43 -11.87
CA ALA A 411 45.12 7.53 -10.79
C ALA A 411 44.31 6.31 -11.29
N GLY A 412 44.69 5.13 -10.81
CA GLY A 412 44.06 3.85 -11.13
C GLY A 412 44.70 3.10 -12.29
N TRP A 413 45.44 3.77 -13.19
CA TRP A 413 46.19 3.08 -14.24
C TRP A 413 47.49 2.49 -13.68
N ARG A 414 47.82 1.28 -14.10
CA ARG A 414 49.03 0.56 -13.69
C ARG A 414 49.47 -0.47 -14.73
N ILE A 415 50.69 -0.96 -14.56
CA ILE A 415 51.20 -2.11 -15.30
C ILE A 415 50.51 -3.40 -14.79
N PRO A 416 50.13 -4.35 -15.68
CA PRO A 416 49.54 -5.63 -15.29
C PRO A 416 50.52 -6.48 -14.47
N THR A 417 50.03 -7.19 -13.48
CA THR A 417 50.81 -8.14 -12.67
C THR A 417 51.12 -9.42 -13.45
N TYR A 418 52.04 -10.24 -12.92
CA TYR A 418 52.31 -11.57 -13.46
C TYR A 418 51.02 -12.39 -13.64
N ASN A 419 50.17 -12.41 -12.61
CA ASN A 419 48.95 -13.21 -12.63
C ASN A 419 47.94 -12.72 -13.67
N GLU A 420 47.84 -11.41 -13.90
CA GLU A 420 46.94 -10.86 -14.93
C GLU A 420 47.40 -11.22 -16.33
N TRP A 421 48.71 -11.25 -16.58
CA TRP A 421 49.23 -11.77 -17.85
C TRP A 421 49.08 -13.28 -17.99
N ALA A 422 49.32 -14.04 -16.92
CA ALA A 422 49.12 -15.48 -16.92
C ALA A 422 47.65 -15.85 -17.17
N ASN A 423 46.69 -15.08 -16.62
CA ASN A 423 45.27 -15.23 -16.90
C ASN A 423 44.95 -14.92 -18.36
N ALA A 424 45.52 -13.84 -18.92
CA ALA A 424 45.30 -13.47 -20.31
C ALA A 424 45.85 -14.50 -21.30
N ASP A 425 47.02 -15.08 -20.99
CA ASP A 425 47.64 -16.18 -21.74
C ASP A 425 46.81 -17.48 -21.65
N GLY A 426 46.20 -17.73 -20.47
CA GLY A 426 45.31 -18.85 -20.19
C GLY A 426 44.05 -18.93 -21.07
N GLU A 427 43.76 -17.89 -21.86
CA GLU A 427 42.68 -17.85 -22.86
C GLU A 427 43.05 -18.54 -24.19
N GLY A 428 44.19 -19.23 -24.22
CA GLY A 428 44.64 -20.04 -25.36
C GLY A 428 45.43 -19.22 -26.38
N TRP A 429 46.20 -18.24 -25.94
CA TRP A 429 47.16 -17.57 -26.82
C TRP A 429 48.34 -18.50 -27.10
N VAL A 430 48.63 -18.74 -28.37
CA VAL A 430 49.72 -19.64 -28.81
C VAL A 430 50.78 -18.86 -29.58
N ASN A 431 50.44 -17.72 -30.18
CA ASN A 431 51.36 -16.88 -30.95
C ASN A 431 50.84 -15.44 -31.06
N TYR A 432 51.61 -14.55 -31.72
CA TYR A 432 51.23 -13.15 -31.96
C TYR A 432 49.87 -12.98 -32.67
N THR A 433 49.39 -14.00 -33.40
CA THR A 433 48.11 -13.89 -34.14
C THR A 433 46.96 -13.97 -33.15
N ASN A 434 47.07 -14.82 -32.13
CA ASN A 434 46.08 -14.92 -31.07
C ASN A 434 46.06 -13.63 -30.22
N THR A 435 47.23 -13.15 -29.82
CA THR A 435 47.33 -11.95 -28.98
C THR A 435 46.83 -10.69 -29.71
N TYR A 436 47.06 -10.58 -31.03
CA TYR A 436 46.50 -9.51 -31.87
C TYR A 436 44.99 -9.63 -32.11
N ASN A 437 44.48 -10.84 -32.29
CA ASN A 437 43.05 -11.08 -32.49
C ASN A 437 42.24 -10.89 -31.19
N SER A 438 42.90 -10.85 -30.03
CA SER A 438 42.27 -10.44 -28.78
C SER A 438 41.78 -8.99 -28.82
N VAL A 439 40.97 -8.63 -27.81
CA VAL A 439 40.51 -7.25 -27.61
C VAL A 439 41.65 -6.27 -27.32
N LEU A 440 42.82 -6.75 -26.89
CA LEU A 440 43.96 -5.90 -26.56
C LEU A 440 44.79 -5.49 -27.76
N LYS A 441 44.70 -6.19 -28.90
CA LYS A 441 45.48 -5.87 -30.11
C LYS A 441 46.99 -5.81 -29.81
N LEU A 442 47.49 -6.78 -29.05
CA LEU A 442 48.93 -6.89 -28.80
C LEU A 442 49.64 -7.28 -30.10
N HIS A 443 50.83 -6.73 -30.33
CA HIS A 443 51.60 -6.97 -31.54
C HIS A 443 53.08 -7.13 -31.20
N ALA A 444 53.85 -7.68 -32.15
CA ALA A 444 55.28 -7.90 -32.05
C ALA A 444 56.06 -6.58 -32.08
N ALA A 445 56.08 -5.87 -30.95
CA ALA A 445 56.68 -4.55 -30.81
C ALA A 445 58.23 -4.58 -30.71
N GLY A 446 58.85 -5.76 -30.65
CA GLY A 446 60.28 -5.92 -30.41
C GLY A 446 60.71 -5.48 -29.01
N TYR A 447 62.02 -5.33 -28.82
CA TYR A 447 62.62 -4.89 -27.56
C TYR A 447 63.91 -4.08 -27.79
N LEU A 448 64.35 -3.35 -26.76
CA LEU A 448 65.65 -2.71 -26.71
C LEU A 448 66.63 -3.55 -25.88
N ASP A 449 67.79 -3.84 -26.45
CA ASP A 449 68.85 -4.66 -25.85
C ASP A 449 69.36 -4.08 -24.53
N ASP A 450 69.60 -4.94 -23.54
CA ASP A 450 70.03 -4.58 -22.20
C ASP A 450 71.40 -3.88 -22.18
N SER A 451 72.31 -4.26 -23.07
CA SER A 451 73.70 -3.77 -23.07
C SER A 451 73.86 -2.41 -23.73
N ASN A 452 73.06 -2.11 -24.75
CA ASN A 452 73.31 -0.95 -25.63
C ASN A 452 72.04 -0.23 -26.12
N GLY A 453 70.84 -0.73 -25.80
CA GLY A 453 69.57 -0.12 -26.17
C GLY A 453 69.22 -0.21 -27.67
N SER A 454 69.92 -1.05 -28.44
CA SER A 454 69.59 -1.28 -29.86
C SER A 454 68.27 -2.03 -29.97
N LEU A 455 67.48 -1.67 -30.98
CA LEU A 455 66.20 -2.33 -31.28
C LEU A 455 66.42 -3.70 -31.93
N TYR A 456 65.76 -4.72 -31.39
CA TYR A 456 65.73 -6.08 -31.93
C TYR A 456 64.31 -6.60 -32.15
N ASN A 457 64.18 -7.51 -33.12
CA ASN A 457 63.03 -8.38 -33.38
C ASN A 457 61.66 -7.69 -33.50
N ARG A 458 61.65 -6.42 -33.88
CA ARG A 458 60.39 -5.70 -34.16
C ARG A 458 59.68 -6.30 -35.37
N GLY A 459 58.38 -6.55 -35.22
CA GLY A 459 57.57 -7.30 -36.18
C GLY A 459 57.70 -8.82 -36.07
N ASN A 460 58.59 -9.34 -35.21
CA ASN A 460 58.79 -10.77 -35.00
C ASN A 460 58.39 -11.20 -33.58
N ASP A 461 58.87 -10.48 -32.56
CA ASP A 461 58.66 -10.81 -31.15
C ASP A 461 57.89 -9.69 -30.43
N GLY A 462 57.02 -10.08 -29.51
CA GLY A 462 56.34 -9.18 -28.59
C GLY A 462 56.80 -9.41 -27.16
N TYR A 463 57.31 -8.35 -26.52
CA TYR A 463 57.69 -8.35 -25.11
C TYR A 463 56.95 -7.24 -24.37
N TYR A 464 56.22 -7.64 -23.31
CA TYR A 464 55.40 -6.74 -22.51
C TYR A 464 55.66 -6.97 -21.03
N TRP A 465 56.14 -5.94 -20.33
CA TRP A 465 56.42 -6.10 -18.91
C TRP A 465 55.15 -6.41 -18.11
N SER A 466 55.34 -7.24 -17.08
CA SER A 466 54.48 -7.25 -15.90
C SER A 466 55.07 -6.32 -14.83
N SER A 467 54.25 -5.94 -13.85
CA SER A 467 54.70 -5.21 -12.65
C SER A 467 55.44 -6.10 -11.65
N THR A 468 55.46 -7.42 -11.86
CA THR A 468 56.03 -8.41 -10.94
C THR A 468 57.43 -8.83 -11.40
N GLN A 469 58.36 -8.96 -10.45
CA GLN A 469 59.71 -9.47 -10.72
C GLN A 469 59.76 -11.01 -10.68
N GLY A 470 60.68 -11.61 -11.43
CA GLY A 470 61.02 -13.02 -11.29
C GLY A 470 62.15 -13.30 -10.30
N GLY A 471 63.00 -12.28 -10.06
CA GLY A 471 64.12 -12.36 -9.13
C GLY A 471 64.80 -11.01 -8.94
N SER A 472 65.97 -10.99 -8.28
CA SER A 472 66.71 -9.74 -8.05
C SER A 472 67.13 -9.07 -9.37
N ALA A 473 67.63 -9.84 -10.33
CA ALA A 473 68.03 -9.35 -11.66
C ALA A 473 66.98 -9.58 -12.77
N ASN A 474 65.91 -10.32 -12.48
CA ASN A 474 64.97 -10.79 -13.50
C ASN A 474 63.57 -10.19 -13.32
N GLY A 475 63.01 -9.64 -14.39
CA GLY A 475 61.63 -9.16 -14.47
C GLY A 475 60.74 -10.18 -15.15
N SER A 476 59.43 -10.14 -14.87
CA SER A 476 58.47 -10.97 -15.60
C SER A 476 57.77 -10.21 -16.71
N SER A 477 57.56 -10.86 -17.84
CA SER A 477 56.94 -10.30 -19.04
C SER A 477 56.13 -11.34 -19.80
N LEU A 478 55.09 -10.89 -20.50
CA LEU A 478 54.45 -11.69 -21.54
C LEU A 478 55.35 -11.68 -22.78
N TYR A 479 55.71 -12.87 -23.26
CA TYR A 479 56.44 -13.10 -24.51
C TYR A 479 55.53 -13.78 -25.53
N PHE A 480 55.64 -13.37 -26.79
CA PHE A 480 55.08 -14.12 -27.90
C PHE A 480 55.82 -13.89 -29.22
N ASP A 481 55.82 -14.90 -30.07
CA ASP A 481 56.38 -14.88 -31.43
C ASP A 481 55.39 -15.54 -32.43
N SER A 482 55.87 -16.00 -33.60
CA SER A 482 55.03 -16.67 -34.60
C SER A 482 54.41 -18.00 -34.15
N SER A 483 54.96 -18.62 -33.12
CA SER A 483 54.73 -20.01 -32.72
C SER A 483 54.50 -20.21 -31.22
N ASN A 484 54.91 -19.25 -30.40
CA ASN A 484 54.88 -19.34 -28.95
C ASN A 484 54.20 -18.12 -28.32
N CYS A 485 53.55 -18.35 -27.18
CA CYS A 485 53.07 -17.33 -26.27
C CYS A 485 53.17 -17.92 -24.87
N PHE A 486 53.81 -17.21 -23.95
CA PHE A 486 53.93 -17.61 -22.56
C PHE A 486 54.37 -16.42 -21.71
N ILE A 487 54.17 -16.53 -20.40
CA ILE A 487 54.76 -15.61 -19.44
C ILE A 487 56.16 -16.09 -19.04
N ASP A 488 57.14 -15.21 -19.18
CA ASP A 488 58.54 -15.45 -18.82
C ASP A 488 58.89 -14.64 -17.57
N ASN A 489 59.66 -15.20 -16.65
CA ASN A 489 60.15 -14.54 -15.44
C ASN A 489 61.68 -14.47 -15.35
N SER A 490 62.38 -14.77 -16.44
CA SER A 490 63.84 -14.83 -16.51
C SER A 490 64.48 -13.67 -17.27
N ASN A 491 63.70 -12.72 -17.79
CA ASN A 491 64.23 -11.59 -18.56
C ASN A 491 65.07 -10.64 -17.71
N ASP A 492 66.22 -10.23 -18.21
CA ASP A 492 67.05 -9.22 -17.54
C ASP A 492 66.26 -7.91 -17.41
N LYS A 493 66.24 -7.36 -16.19
CA LYS A 493 65.53 -6.11 -15.88
C LYS A 493 66.04 -4.92 -16.70
N ALA A 494 67.27 -4.98 -17.22
CA ALA A 494 67.84 -3.93 -18.04
C ALA A 494 67.30 -3.90 -19.49
N TYR A 495 66.60 -4.92 -19.99
CA TYR A 495 65.93 -4.85 -21.29
C TYR A 495 64.85 -3.77 -21.34
N GLY A 496 64.65 -3.18 -22.51
CA GLY A 496 63.55 -2.23 -22.76
C GLY A 496 62.37 -2.92 -23.42
N PHE A 497 61.28 -3.17 -22.68
CA PHE A 497 60.05 -3.76 -23.22
C PHE A 497 58.90 -2.76 -23.25
N SER A 498 57.88 -3.08 -24.05
CA SER A 498 56.66 -2.28 -24.17
C SER A 498 55.79 -2.40 -22.92
N LEU A 499 54.94 -1.39 -22.69
CA LEU A 499 53.95 -1.40 -21.61
C LEU A 499 52.53 -1.38 -22.17
N ARG A 500 51.67 -2.21 -21.57
CA ARG A 500 50.23 -2.25 -21.82
C ARG A 500 49.49 -1.97 -20.52
N CYS A 501 48.97 -0.76 -20.37
CA CYS A 501 48.37 -0.32 -19.11
C CYS A 501 46.96 -0.86 -18.92
N LEU A 502 46.60 -1.14 -17.66
CA LEU A 502 45.23 -1.44 -17.25
C LEU A 502 44.81 -0.57 -16.06
N ARG A 503 43.51 -0.38 -15.85
CA ARG A 503 42.91 0.31 -14.72
C ARG A 503 41.87 -0.57 -14.04
N ASP A 504 41.92 -0.58 -12.71
CA ASP A 504 41.11 -1.43 -11.83
C ASP A 504 39.62 -1.12 -11.79
#